data_AF-V4J7Q5-F1
#
_entry.id   AF-V4J7Q5-F1
#
_cell.length_a   1.000
_cell.length_b   1.000
_cell.length_c   1.000
_cell.angle_alpha   90.00
_cell.angle_beta   90.00
_cell.angle_gamma   90.00
#
_symmetry.space_group_name_H-M   'P 1'
#
loop_
_entity.id
_entity.type
_entity.pdbx_description
1 polymer ?
#
loop_
_entity_poly.entity_id
_entity_poly.type
_entity_poly.pdbx_seq_one_letter_code
_entity_poly.pdbx_strand_id
1 'polypeptide(L)' 'MSKAKFERNKPHVNVGTIGHVDHGKTTLTAAI' A
#
# COMPACT_ATOMS: atom_id res chain seq x y z
N MET A 1 24.53 -4.99 -1.07
CA MET A 1 23.86 -5.48 0.16
C MET A 1 22.62 -6.25 -0.25
N SER A 2 22.59 -7.57 -0.06
CA SER A 2 21.37 -8.36 -0.32
C SER A 2 20.34 -8.02 0.75
N LYS A 3 19.09 -7.72 0.36
CA LYS A 3 18.01 -7.52 1.34
C LYS A 3 17.69 -8.85 2.01
N ALA A 4 17.46 -8.83 3.31
CA ALA A 4 16.98 -9.99 4.04
C ALA A 4 15.65 -10.48 3.45
N LYS A 5 15.41 -11.79 3.52
CA LYS A 5 14.15 -12.40 3.09
C LYS A 5 13.02 -11.88 3.99
N PHE A 6 11.95 -11.40 3.36
CA PHE A 6 10.76 -10.95 4.10
C PHE A 6 9.98 -12.16 4.62
N GLU A 7 9.81 -12.23 5.95
CA GLU A 7 9.02 -13.26 6.61
C GLU A 7 7.62 -12.70 6.94
N ARG A 8 6.58 -13.29 6.34
CA ARG A 8 5.19 -12.80 6.41
C ARG A 8 4.44 -13.40 7.59
N ASN A 9 4.84 -13.05 8.81
CA ASN A 9 4.26 -13.59 10.04
C ASN A 9 2.93 -12.94 10.45
N LYS A 10 2.58 -11.78 9.86
CA LYS A 10 1.35 -11.05 10.17
C LYS A 10 0.23 -11.41 9.18
N PRO A 11 -1.05 -11.33 9.59
CA PRO A 11 -2.18 -11.41 8.68
C PRO A 11 -2.03 -10.39 7.54
N HIS A 12 -2.33 -10.83 6.32
CA HIS A 12 -2.20 -10.02 5.12
C HIS A 12 -3.57 -9.74 4.53
N VAL A 13 -3.77 -8.52 4.03
CA VAL A 13 -5.03 -8.10 3.40
C VAL A 13 -4.70 -7.36 2.10
N ASN A 14 -5.44 -7.70 1.04
CA ASN A 14 -5.36 -6.97 -0.23
C ASN A 14 -6.29 -5.75 -0.16
N VAL A 15 -5.74 -4.55 -0.29
CA VAL A 15 -6.49 -3.28 -0.26
C VAL A 15 -6.08 -2.38 -1.41
N GLY A 16 -6.96 -1.44 -1.78
CA GLY A 16 -6.69 -0.42 -2.77
C GLY A 16 -7.61 0.78 -2.63
N THR A 17 -7.12 1.94 -3.04
CA THR A 17 -7.87 3.21 -3.01
C THR A 17 -8.64 3.38 -4.34
N ILE A 18 -9.98 3.40 -4.30
CA ILE A 18 -10.86 3.50 -5.47
C ILE A 18 -11.64 4.83 -5.51
N GLY A 19 -12.11 5.27 -6.68
CA GLY A 19 -12.92 6.50 -6.82
C GLY A 19 -12.68 7.30 -8.11
N HIS A 20 -13.39 8.42 -8.28
CA HIS A 20 -13.34 9.29 -9.46
C HIS A 20 -12.00 10.04 -9.61
N VAL A 21 -11.68 10.52 -10.82
CA VAL A 21 -10.49 11.35 -11.08
C VAL A 21 -10.49 12.59 -10.17
N ASP A 22 -9.31 13.10 -9.83
CA ASP A 22 -9.10 14.27 -8.96
C ASP A 22 -9.59 14.18 -7.50
N HIS A 23 -10.11 13.04 -7.04
CA HIS A 23 -10.48 12.81 -5.63
C HIS A 23 -9.28 12.54 -4.70
N GLY A 24 -8.04 12.77 -5.14
CA GLY A 24 -6.87 12.69 -4.26
C GLY A 24 -6.41 11.29 -3.84
N LYS A 25 -6.84 10.21 -4.51
CA LYS A 25 -6.46 8.83 -4.18
C LYS A 25 -4.94 8.60 -4.07
N THR A 26 -4.18 9.19 -4.99
CA THR A 26 -2.71 9.11 -5.01
C THR A 26 -2.10 9.89 -3.85
N THR A 27 -2.56 11.12 -3.61
CA THR A 27 -2.08 11.98 -2.52
C THR A 27 -2.33 11.34 -1.16
N LEU A 28 -3.51 10.78 -0.95
CA LEU A 28 -3.84 10.06 0.27
C LEU A 28 -2.95 8.82 0.46
N THR A 29 -2.77 8.02 -0.59
CA THR A 29 -1.94 6.80 -0.52
C THR A 29 -0.47 7.12 -0.24
N ALA A 30 0.05 8.24 -0.74
CA ALA A 30 1.43 8.67 -0.48
C ALA A 30 1.64 9.16 0.96
N ALA A 31 0.58 9.54 1.67
CA ALA A 31 0.65 10.02 3.05
C ALA A 31 0.45 8.92 4.10
N ILE A 32 0.05 7.71 3.69
CA ILE A 32 -0.12 6.51 4.53
C ILE A 32 1.19 5.74 4.59
#